data_AF-A0A4S5ENJ8-F1
#
_entry.id   AF-A0A4S5ENJ8-F1
#
_cell.length_a   1.000
_cell.length_b   1.000
_cell.length_c   1.000
_cell.angle_alpha   90.00
_cell.angle_beta   90.00
_cell.angle_gamma   90.00
#
_symmetry.space_group_name_H-M   'P 1'
#
loop_
_entity.id
_entity.type
_entity.pdbx_description
1 polymer ?
#
loop_
_entity_poly.entity_id
_entity_poly.type
_entity_poly.pdbx_seq_one_letter_code
_entity_poly.pdbx_strand_id
1 'polypeptide(L)'
;MPARVNIAGERSARPAGLLGVRELRPIVVVAAFLVAVLIGVGIGYATADRGAGGGTSGTTAGQTAPELTPTLRTAPWDAARQQGRARQMRVDDEPNPVALRLALSWTVAARMKAAGNSTITAAQVTVPPGMFFGAIEGADAAHDEYWAIGRIQVPSVANPPADPYVWRRIGTGPWTIVSNGPGACTQIPAALIQEWKGQPAPCAG
;
A
#
# COMPACT_ATOMS: atom_id res chain seq x y z
N MET A 1 79.78 30.94 26.83
CA MET A 1 79.41 30.58 25.45
C MET A 1 77.89 30.74 25.30
N PRO A 2 77.39 31.14 24.11
CA PRO A 2 76.66 32.40 23.95
C PRO A 2 75.13 32.30 24.04
N ALA A 3 74.52 33.47 24.28
CA ALA A 3 73.13 33.79 23.98
C ALA A 3 72.79 33.42 22.54
N ARG A 4 71.55 32.93 22.29
CA ARG A 4 70.64 33.48 21.27
C ARG A 4 69.21 33.11 21.61
N VAL A 5 68.47 34.14 22.01
CA VAL A 5 67.04 34.27 21.78
C VAL A 5 66.82 34.14 20.28
N ASN A 6 65.88 33.30 19.84
CA ASN A 6 65.31 33.43 18.51
C ASN A 6 63.78 33.40 18.62
N ILE A 7 63.23 34.60 18.51
CA ILE A 7 61.82 34.90 18.27
C ILE A 7 61.70 35.06 16.75
N ALA A 8 61.07 34.08 16.10
CA ALA A 8 60.47 34.15 14.76
C ALA A 8 59.90 32.74 14.50
N GLY A 9 58.64 32.52 14.15
CA GLY A 9 57.50 33.37 13.91
C GLY A 9 56.35 32.43 13.54
N GLU A 10 55.14 32.98 13.61
CA GLU A 10 54.00 32.54 12.81
C GLU A 10 53.29 31.21 13.14
N ARG A 11 52.06 31.42 13.65
CA ARG A 11 50.80 30.79 13.23
C ARG A 11 50.54 29.34 13.66
N SER A 12 49.31 29.19 14.18
CA SER A 12 48.54 27.96 14.36
C SER A 12 48.88 27.21 15.66
N ALA A 13 47.96 26.89 16.57
CA ALA A 13 46.53 27.12 16.64
C ALA A 13 46.10 27.04 18.12
N ARG A 14 45.25 27.96 18.56
CA ARG A 14 44.28 27.75 19.65
C ARG A 14 43.16 26.81 19.12
N PRO A 15 42.29 26.18 19.93
CA PRO A 15 41.86 26.58 21.28
C PRO A 15 41.79 25.41 22.30
N ALA A 16 41.97 25.60 23.62
CA ALA A 16 41.07 26.25 24.57
C ALA A 16 39.63 25.70 24.53
N GLY A 17 39.20 25.12 25.65
CA GLY A 17 37.94 24.41 25.79
C GLY A 17 36.69 25.27 25.62
N LEU A 18 35.61 24.58 25.23
CA LEU A 18 34.21 24.99 25.30
C LEU A 18 33.46 23.70 25.68
N LEU A 19 33.01 23.50 26.92
CA LEU A 19 31.69 23.93 27.41
C LEU A 19 30.60 23.90 26.32
N GLY A 20 29.65 22.97 26.46
CA GLY A 20 28.34 23.03 25.81
C GLY A 20 28.13 22.17 24.57
N VAL A 21 28.19 20.84 24.69
CA VAL A 21 27.75 19.91 23.62
C VAL A 21 26.63 19.01 24.10
N ARG A 22 25.50 19.61 24.46
CA ARG A 22 24.18 18.96 24.55
C ARG A 22 23.14 20.04 24.31
N GLU A 23 22.66 20.19 23.06
CA GLU A 23 21.33 20.72 22.66
C GLU A 23 21.20 21.24 21.20
N LEU A 24 22.20 21.11 20.32
CA LEU A 24 22.10 21.67 18.94
C LEU A 24 21.74 20.68 17.83
N ARG A 25 21.56 19.38 18.12
CA ARG A 25 21.19 18.39 17.08
C ARG A 25 19.79 18.56 16.46
N PRO A 26 18.73 19.04 17.15
CA PRO A 26 17.42 19.17 16.50
C PRO A 26 17.32 20.41 15.58
N ILE A 27 18.05 21.50 15.86
CA ILE A 27 17.93 22.75 15.10
C ILE A 27 18.53 22.62 13.69
N VAL A 28 19.63 21.87 13.55
CA VAL A 28 20.27 21.64 12.24
C VAL A 28 19.38 20.82 11.31
N VAL A 29 18.60 19.86 11.85
CA VAL A 29 17.65 19.05 11.08
C VAL A 29 16.46 19.89 10.61
N VAL A 30 15.94 20.76 11.48
CA VAL A 30 14.84 21.68 11.12
C VAL A 30 15.28 22.68 10.05
N ALA A 31 16.50 23.23 10.16
CA ALA A 31 17.04 24.14 9.16
C ALA A 31 17.24 23.46 7.79
N ALA A 32 17.77 22.23 7.78
CA ALA A 32 17.93 21.45 6.54
C ALA A 32 16.57 21.11 5.88
N PHE A 33 15.54 20.80 6.68
CA PHE A 33 14.20 20.53 6.17
C PHE A 33 13.57 21.78 5.57
N LEU A 34 13.72 22.94 6.21
CA LEU A 34 13.23 24.22 5.69
C LEU A 34 13.91 24.60 4.37
N VAL A 35 15.23 24.38 4.26
CA VAL A 35 15.96 24.62 3.01
C VAL A 35 15.49 23.66 1.90
N ALA A 36 15.27 22.38 2.21
CA ALA A 36 14.76 21.41 1.25
C ALA A 36 13.33 21.75 0.76
N VAL A 37 12.46 22.19 1.67
CA VAL A 37 11.11 22.66 1.34
C VAL A 37 11.17 23.90 0.47
N LEU A 38 12.02 24.88 0.80
CA LEU A 38 12.18 26.10 0.00
C LEU A 38 12.75 25.81 -1.40
N ILE A 39 13.69 24.87 -1.54
CA ILE A 39 14.21 24.44 -2.85
C ILE A 39 13.11 23.70 -3.64
N GLY A 40 12.35 22.82 -2.99
CA GLY A 40 11.21 22.11 -3.61
C GLY A 40 10.12 23.07 -4.11
N VAL A 41 9.78 24.09 -3.31
CA VAL A 41 8.82 25.14 -3.69
C VAL A 41 9.36 26.02 -4.80
N GLY A 42 10.66 26.34 -4.79
CA GLY A 42 11.33 27.14 -5.83
C GLY A 42 11.34 26.45 -7.20
N ILE A 43 11.59 25.14 -7.25
CA ILE A 43 11.52 24.34 -8.49
C ILE A 43 10.06 24.25 -8.99
N GLY A 44 9.09 24.16 -8.07
CA GLY A 44 7.66 24.19 -8.40
C GLY A 44 7.21 25.53 -8.99
N TYR A 45 7.73 26.66 -8.52
CA TYR A 45 7.37 27.99 -9.02
C TYR A 45 8.08 28.36 -10.34
N ALA A 46 9.35 27.96 -10.52
CA ALA A 46 10.09 28.26 -11.76
C ALA A 46 9.60 27.46 -12.98
N THR A 47 8.82 26.40 -12.76
CA THR A 47 8.21 25.58 -13.83
C THR A 47 6.76 25.93 -14.11
N ALA A 48 6.17 26.83 -13.31
CA ALA A 48 4.76 27.20 -13.38
C ALA A 48 4.58 28.63 -13.90
N ASP A 49 5.02 28.90 -15.14
CA ASP A 49 4.32 29.89 -15.96
C ASP A 49 4.61 29.69 -17.46
N ARG A 50 3.70 28.97 -18.14
CA ARG A 50 3.14 29.35 -19.45
C ARG A 50 1.81 28.62 -19.63
N GLY A 51 0.71 29.30 -19.32
CA GLY A 51 -0.62 28.83 -19.71
C GLY A 51 -1.74 29.36 -18.82
N ALA A 52 -1.99 30.66 -18.89
CA ALA A 52 -3.24 31.24 -18.40
C ALA A 52 -4.43 30.67 -19.19
N GLY A 53 -5.46 30.18 -18.49
CA GLY A 53 -6.78 29.93 -19.08
C GLY A 53 -7.50 28.69 -18.55
N GLY A 54 -8.28 28.90 -17.48
CA GLY A 54 -9.57 28.24 -17.22
C GLY A 54 -9.66 26.72 -17.28
N GLY A 55 -9.73 26.08 -16.10
CA GLY A 55 -10.17 24.70 -15.98
C GLY A 55 -9.53 24.01 -14.79
N THR A 56 -10.21 24.05 -13.65
CA THR A 56 -9.85 23.33 -12.42
C THR A 56 -9.88 21.82 -12.68
N SER A 57 -8.78 21.28 -13.21
CA SER A 57 -8.49 19.85 -13.21
C SER A 57 -7.25 19.64 -12.33
N GLY A 58 -7.47 19.69 -11.02
CA GLY A 58 -6.50 19.19 -10.06
C GLY A 58 -6.43 17.68 -10.20
N THR A 59 -5.42 17.18 -10.92
CA THR A 59 -5.05 15.77 -10.86
C THR A 59 -4.46 15.51 -9.47
N THR A 60 -5.31 15.08 -8.54
CA THR A 60 -4.90 14.64 -7.19
C THR A 60 -4.11 13.35 -7.31
N ALA A 61 -2.79 13.45 -7.44
CA ALA A 61 -1.89 12.33 -7.18
C ALA A 61 -1.99 12.00 -5.68
N GLY A 62 -2.75 10.95 -5.31
CA GLY A 62 -2.78 10.42 -3.95
C GLY A 62 -4.10 9.83 -3.46
N GLN A 63 -5.22 10.01 -4.17
CA GLN A 63 -6.50 9.46 -3.72
C GLN A 63 -6.73 8.07 -4.31
N THR A 64 -6.73 7.04 -3.46
CA THR A 64 -7.11 5.68 -3.85
C THR A 64 -8.52 5.70 -4.42
N ALA A 65 -8.72 5.08 -5.59
CA ALA A 65 -10.02 5.01 -6.25
C ALA A 65 -11.05 4.39 -5.28
N PRO A 66 -12.18 5.07 -4.98
CA PRO A 66 -13.16 4.61 -3.99
C PRO A 66 -13.72 3.22 -4.32
N GLU A 67 -13.70 2.85 -5.60
CA GLU A 67 -14.09 1.53 -6.10
C GLU A 67 -13.21 0.39 -5.58
N LEU A 68 -11.97 0.66 -5.16
CA LEU A 68 -11.04 -0.33 -4.62
C LEU A 68 -11.15 -0.52 -3.10
N THR A 69 -11.90 0.35 -2.43
CA THR A 69 -12.04 0.38 -0.97
C THR A 69 -13.51 0.32 -0.53
N PRO A 70 -14.26 -0.73 -0.93
CA PRO A 70 -15.65 -0.87 -0.51
C PRO A 70 -15.72 -0.94 1.02
N THR A 71 -16.77 -0.38 1.61
CA THR A 71 -16.98 -0.52 3.07
C THR A 71 -17.24 -1.98 3.40
N LEU A 72 -16.50 -2.50 4.37
CA LEU A 72 -16.75 -3.84 4.94
C LEU A 72 -17.58 -3.71 6.20
N ARG A 73 -18.21 -4.81 6.62
CA ARG A 73 -18.88 -4.87 7.93
C ARG A 73 -17.88 -4.60 9.04
N THR A 74 -18.36 -4.00 10.12
CA THR A 74 -17.59 -3.87 11.36
C THR A 74 -17.13 -5.25 11.83
N ALA A 75 -15.86 -5.35 12.20
CA ALA A 75 -15.26 -6.60 12.61
C ALA A 75 -15.90 -7.08 13.94
N PRO A 76 -16.49 -8.29 14.01
CA PRO A 76 -17.09 -8.77 15.25
C PRO A 76 -16.06 -9.00 16.37
N TRP A 77 -14.76 -9.02 16.04
CA TRP A 77 -13.65 -9.13 16.98
C TRP A 77 -13.17 -7.79 17.55
N ASP A 78 -13.72 -6.65 17.14
CA ASP A 78 -13.28 -5.32 17.60
C ASP A 78 -13.24 -5.18 19.13
N ALA A 79 -14.21 -5.78 19.82
CA ALA A 79 -14.31 -5.74 21.28
C ALA A 79 -13.41 -6.77 22.00
N ALA A 80 -12.92 -7.80 21.31
CA ALA A 80 -12.19 -8.92 21.90
C ALA A 80 -11.23 -9.55 20.87
N ARG A 81 -10.18 -8.81 20.54
CA ARG A 81 -9.17 -9.19 19.53
C ARG A 81 -8.22 -10.28 20.04
N GLN A 82 -7.86 -11.19 19.15
CA GLN A 82 -6.80 -12.17 19.31
C GLN A 82 -5.90 -12.09 18.09
N GLN A 83 -4.81 -11.33 18.20
CA GLN A 83 -3.91 -11.08 17.07
C GLN A 83 -3.46 -12.39 16.41
N GLY A 84 -3.55 -12.44 15.07
CA GLY A 84 -3.20 -13.59 14.25
C GLY A 84 -4.32 -14.64 14.13
N ARG A 85 -5.46 -14.47 14.83
CA ARG A 85 -6.58 -15.40 14.70
C ARG A 85 -7.26 -15.26 13.35
N ALA A 86 -7.48 -16.38 12.67
CA ALA A 86 -8.24 -16.42 11.44
C ALA A 86 -9.74 -16.46 11.70
N ARG A 87 -10.51 -15.84 10.80
CA ARG A 87 -11.97 -15.82 10.81
C ARG A 87 -12.51 -16.09 9.43
N GLN A 88 -13.37 -17.10 9.31
CA GLN A 88 -14.17 -17.26 8.11
C GLN A 88 -15.21 -16.14 8.05
N MET A 89 -15.33 -15.53 6.88
CA MET A 89 -16.34 -14.53 6.58
C MET A 89 -17.13 -14.99 5.35
N ARG A 90 -18.30 -14.42 5.13
CA ARG A 90 -19.08 -14.67 3.92
C ARG A 90 -19.25 -13.34 3.20
N VAL A 91 -18.99 -13.36 1.90
CA VAL A 91 -19.17 -12.18 1.05
C VAL A 91 -20.60 -11.67 1.12
N ASP A 92 -21.58 -12.59 1.15
CA ASP A 92 -23.00 -12.23 1.15
C ASP A 92 -23.47 -11.65 2.51
N ASP A 93 -22.65 -11.72 3.56
CA ASP A 93 -22.91 -11.05 4.85
C ASP A 93 -22.34 -9.62 4.89
N GLU A 94 -21.63 -9.19 3.84
CA GLU A 94 -21.08 -7.84 3.76
C GLU A 94 -22.16 -6.80 3.45
N PRO A 95 -22.00 -5.53 3.87
CA PRO A 95 -23.02 -4.51 3.66
C PRO A 95 -23.31 -4.24 2.18
N ASN A 96 -22.30 -4.45 1.32
CA ASN A 96 -22.44 -4.33 -0.12
C ASN A 96 -21.60 -5.40 -0.85
N PRO A 97 -22.15 -6.61 -1.04
CA PRO A 97 -21.43 -7.73 -1.66
C PRO A 97 -21.14 -7.49 -3.15
N VAL A 98 -21.95 -6.66 -3.82
CA VAL A 98 -21.75 -6.27 -5.23
C VAL A 98 -20.56 -5.33 -5.35
N ALA A 99 -20.47 -4.31 -4.50
CA ALA A 99 -19.32 -3.40 -4.48
C ALA A 99 -18.03 -4.12 -4.12
N LEU A 100 -18.07 -5.11 -3.21
CA LEU A 100 -16.90 -5.95 -2.93
C LEU A 100 -16.41 -6.69 -4.17
N ARG A 101 -17.30 -7.39 -4.89
CA ARG A 101 -16.94 -8.11 -6.12
C ARG A 101 -16.46 -7.15 -7.22
N LEU A 102 -17.07 -5.98 -7.35
CA LEU A 102 -16.64 -4.94 -8.28
C LEU A 102 -15.23 -4.41 -7.95
N ALA A 103 -14.91 -4.22 -6.67
CA ALA A 103 -13.57 -3.82 -6.26
C ALA A 103 -12.50 -4.84 -6.68
N LEU A 104 -12.80 -6.13 -6.51
CA LEU A 104 -11.90 -7.20 -6.96
C LEU A 104 -11.78 -7.21 -8.48
N SER A 105 -12.89 -7.01 -9.21
CA SER A 105 -12.88 -6.98 -10.68
C SER A 105 -12.07 -5.81 -11.25
N TRP A 106 -12.04 -4.66 -10.57
CA TRP A 106 -11.16 -3.54 -10.89
C TRP A 106 -9.68 -3.90 -10.81
N THR A 107 -9.25 -4.63 -9.77
CA THR A 107 -7.83 -5.03 -9.65
C THR A 107 -7.40 -5.96 -10.78
N VAL A 108 -8.30 -6.84 -11.23
CA VAL A 108 -8.05 -7.79 -12.33
C VAL A 108 -8.00 -7.03 -13.66
N ALA A 109 -8.97 -6.16 -13.93
CA ALA A 109 -8.97 -5.34 -15.14
C ALA A 109 -7.69 -4.48 -15.23
N ALA A 110 -7.27 -3.86 -14.13
CA ALA A 110 -6.01 -3.11 -14.09
C ALA A 110 -4.79 -4.00 -14.42
N ARG A 111 -4.72 -5.20 -13.83
CA ARG A 111 -3.64 -6.17 -14.12
C ARG A 111 -3.64 -6.64 -15.57
N MET A 112 -4.83 -6.87 -16.16
CA MET A 112 -4.97 -7.26 -17.56
C MET A 112 -4.58 -6.14 -18.52
N LYS A 113 -4.94 -4.89 -18.21
CA LYS A 113 -4.48 -3.71 -18.96
C LYS A 113 -2.95 -3.60 -18.93
N ALA A 114 -2.34 -3.78 -17.76
CA ALA A 114 -0.89 -3.78 -17.61
C ALA A 114 -0.21 -4.91 -18.39
N ALA A 115 -0.89 -6.04 -18.58
CA ALA A 115 -0.45 -7.16 -19.40
C ALA A 115 -0.74 -7.00 -20.91
N GLY A 116 -1.27 -5.84 -21.35
CA GLY A 116 -1.49 -5.51 -22.77
C GLY A 116 -2.95 -5.57 -23.24
N ASN A 117 -3.90 -6.01 -22.41
CA ASN A 117 -5.33 -6.00 -22.75
C ASN A 117 -5.97 -4.64 -22.40
N SER A 118 -5.57 -3.59 -23.12
CA SER A 118 -5.90 -2.18 -22.78
C SER A 118 -7.39 -1.83 -22.77
N THR A 119 -8.22 -2.61 -23.46
CA THR A 119 -9.68 -2.40 -23.60
C THR A 119 -10.50 -3.03 -22.49
N ILE A 120 -9.92 -3.91 -21.66
CA ILE A 120 -10.67 -4.62 -20.61
C ILE A 120 -11.06 -3.66 -19.48
N THR A 121 -12.34 -3.66 -19.14
CA THR A 121 -12.91 -2.88 -18.03
C THR A 121 -13.35 -3.78 -16.88
N ALA A 122 -13.50 -3.21 -15.68
CA ALA A 122 -13.96 -3.95 -14.51
C ALA A 122 -15.35 -4.59 -14.70
N ALA A 123 -16.21 -3.99 -15.55
CA ALA A 123 -17.53 -4.53 -15.88
C ALA A 123 -17.48 -5.79 -16.76
N GLN A 124 -16.36 -6.03 -17.45
CA GLN A 124 -16.16 -7.24 -18.27
C GLN A 124 -15.51 -8.36 -17.45
N VAL A 125 -15.04 -8.09 -16.24
CA VAL A 125 -14.48 -9.08 -15.34
C VAL A 125 -15.55 -9.50 -14.33
N THR A 126 -15.93 -10.77 -14.38
CA THR A 126 -16.89 -11.36 -13.45
C THR A 126 -16.15 -12.16 -12.38
N VAL A 127 -16.46 -11.90 -11.11
CA VAL A 127 -16.08 -12.75 -9.98
C VAL A 127 -17.29 -13.64 -9.63
N PRO A 128 -17.35 -14.90 -10.12
CA PRO A 128 -18.48 -15.78 -9.87
C PRO A 128 -18.69 -16.11 -8.39
N PRO A 129 -19.88 -16.62 -8.01
CA PRO A 129 -20.12 -17.19 -6.69
C PRO A 129 -19.13 -18.32 -6.36
N GLY A 130 -18.97 -18.62 -5.05
CA GLY A 130 -18.07 -19.67 -4.57
C GLY A 130 -16.66 -19.21 -4.23
N MET A 131 -16.43 -17.89 -4.16
CA MET A 131 -15.21 -17.35 -3.56
C MET A 131 -15.17 -17.56 -2.04
N PHE A 132 -13.98 -17.78 -1.51
CA PHE A 132 -13.75 -17.82 -0.07
C PHE A 132 -13.30 -16.44 0.39
N PHE A 133 -13.79 -16.06 1.56
CA PHE A 133 -13.53 -14.76 2.16
C PHE A 133 -13.29 -14.93 3.66
N GLY A 134 -12.41 -14.10 4.20
CA GLY A 134 -12.04 -14.19 5.60
C GLY A 134 -11.06 -13.11 6.00
N ALA A 135 -10.70 -13.13 7.28
CA ALA A 135 -9.77 -12.17 7.84
C ALA A 135 -8.79 -12.83 8.80
N ILE A 136 -7.64 -12.19 8.98
CA ILE A 136 -6.73 -12.39 10.09
C ILE A 136 -6.84 -11.17 10.99
N GLU A 137 -7.13 -11.39 12.27
CA GLU A 137 -7.23 -10.33 13.27
C GLU A 137 -5.86 -9.66 13.47
N GLY A 138 -5.81 -8.35 13.22
CA GLY A 138 -4.66 -7.49 13.48
C GLY A 138 -4.61 -7.02 14.93
N ALA A 139 -3.53 -6.32 15.26
CA ALA A 139 -3.39 -5.65 16.57
C ALA A 139 -4.49 -4.59 16.79
N ASP A 140 -4.97 -3.98 15.72
CA ASP A 140 -6.08 -3.04 15.66
C ASP A 140 -6.78 -3.13 14.29
N ALA A 141 -7.83 -2.33 14.08
CA ALA A 141 -8.60 -2.32 12.84
C ALA A 141 -7.80 -1.87 11.61
N ALA A 142 -6.75 -1.07 11.78
CA ALA A 142 -5.88 -0.66 10.68
C ALA A 142 -4.95 -1.79 10.22
N HIS A 143 -4.73 -2.81 11.07
CA HIS A 143 -3.88 -3.96 10.81
C HIS A 143 -4.65 -5.25 10.53
N ASP A 144 -5.98 -5.23 10.52
CA ASP A 144 -6.78 -6.39 10.10
C ASP A 144 -6.47 -6.74 8.65
N GLU A 145 -6.13 -7.99 8.37
CA GLU A 145 -5.91 -8.44 7.00
C GLU A 145 -7.14 -9.17 6.47
N TYR A 146 -7.78 -8.62 5.45
CA TYR A 146 -8.87 -9.26 4.75
C TYR A 146 -8.34 -9.98 3.52
N TRP A 147 -8.79 -11.21 3.34
CA TRP A 147 -8.32 -12.11 2.29
C TRP A 147 -9.51 -12.66 1.51
N ALA A 148 -9.34 -12.72 0.20
CA ALA A 148 -10.31 -13.31 -0.70
C ALA A 148 -9.60 -14.25 -1.68
N ILE A 149 -10.24 -15.36 -2.01
CA ILE A 149 -9.80 -16.24 -3.09
C ILE A 149 -11.00 -16.65 -3.95
N GLY A 150 -10.81 -16.57 -5.26
CA GLY A 150 -11.85 -16.92 -6.21
C GLY A 150 -11.29 -17.16 -7.60
N ARG A 151 -12.19 -17.54 -8.50
CA ARG A 151 -11.93 -17.61 -9.93
C ARG A 151 -12.41 -16.32 -10.59
N ILE A 152 -11.94 -16.04 -11.80
CA ILE A 152 -12.45 -14.92 -12.60
C ILE A 152 -12.88 -15.38 -13.98
N GLN A 153 -13.87 -14.69 -14.54
CA GLN A 153 -14.34 -14.91 -15.89
C GLN A 153 -14.25 -13.61 -16.66
N VAL A 154 -13.59 -13.65 -17.82
CA VAL A 154 -13.50 -12.51 -18.73
C VAL A 154 -13.91 -12.99 -20.11
N PRO A 155 -15.09 -12.59 -20.61
CA PRO A 155 -15.53 -13.00 -21.93
C PRO A 155 -14.55 -12.57 -23.01
N SER A 156 -14.38 -13.40 -24.04
CA SER A 156 -13.71 -13.04 -25.30
C SER A 156 -12.22 -12.69 -25.21
N VAL A 157 -11.51 -13.12 -24.16
CA VAL A 157 -10.05 -12.98 -24.07
C VAL A 157 -9.39 -14.30 -24.49
N ALA A 158 -8.52 -14.24 -25.51
CA ALA A 158 -7.86 -15.42 -26.06
C ALA A 158 -6.96 -16.15 -25.04
N ASN A 159 -6.33 -15.39 -24.15
CA ASN A 159 -5.50 -15.89 -23.06
C ASN A 159 -6.04 -15.36 -21.74
N PRO A 160 -7.10 -15.98 -21.18
CA PRO A 160 -7.62 -15.56 -19.89
C PRO A 160 -6.53 -15.73 -18.83
N PRO A 161 -6.45 -14.84 -17.85
CA PRO A 161 -5.48 -15.00 -16.78
C PRO A 161 -5.68 -16.30 -16.00
N ALA A 162 -4.58 -16.89 -15.53
CA ALA A 162 -4.65 -18.13 -14.77
C ALA A 162 -5.32 -17.93 -13.40
N ASP A 163 -6.27 -18.83 -13.09
CA ASP A 163 -6.92 -18.99 -11.80
C ASP A 163 -6.11 -19.89 -10.85
N PRO A 164 -6.38 -19.84 -9.52
CA PRO A 164 -7.26 -18.89 -8.83
C PRO A 164 -6.56 -17.54 -8.62
N TYR A 165 -7.34 -16.52 -8.27
CA TYR A 165 -6.86 -15.23 -7.81
C TYR A 165 -6.92 -15.12 -6.29
N VAL A 166 -5.85 -14.60 -5.69
CA VAL A 166 -5.76 -14.32 -4.26
C VAL A 166 -5.62 -12.81 -4.07
N TRP A 167 -6.57 -12.24 -3.34
CA TRP A 167 -6.58 -10.83 -2.99
C TRP A 167 -6.34 -10.62 -1.51
N ARG A 168 -5.71 -9.50 -1.19
CA ARG A 168 -5.53 -9.01 0.17
C ARG A 168 -5.84 -7.53 0.28
N ARG A 169 -6.43 -7.16 1.40
CA ARG A 169 -6.61 -5.79 1.87
C ARG A 169 -6.15 -5.71 3.32
N ILE A 170 -5.53 -4.60 3.71
CA ILE A 170 -5.13 -4.33 5.09
C ILE A 170 -5.95 -3.14 5.60
N GLY A 171 -6.65 -3.33 6.71
CA GLY A 171 -7.58 -2.39 7.31
C GLY A 171 -8.55 -1.80 6.29
N THR A 172 -8.54 -0.47 6.15
CA THR A 172 -9.37 0.26 5.20
C THR A 172 -8.71 0.50 3.84
N GLY A 173 -7.47 0.03 3.63
CA GLY A 173 -6.71 0.22 2.39
C GLY A 173 -7.33 -0.45 1.15
N PRO A 174 -6.73 -0.30 -0.04
CA PRO A 174 -7.26 -0.91 -1.25
C PRO A 174 -7.11 -2.43 -1.27
N TRP A 175 -7.99 -3.10 -2.00
CA TRP A 175 -7.76 -4.48 -2.43
C TRP A 175 -6.59 -4.56 -3.42
N THR A 176 -5.75 -5.57 -3.24
CA THR A 176 -4.60 -5.86 -4.10
C THR A 176 -4.57 -7.34 -4.46
N ILE A 177 -4.10 -7.67 -5.66
CA ILE A 177 -3.85 -9.06 -6.05
C ILE A 177 -2.48 -9.46 -5.50
N VAL A 178 -2.46 -10.40 -4.57
CA VAL A 178 -1.22 -10.96 -4.02
C VAL A 178 -0.61 -11.93 -5.00
N SER A 179 -1.43 -12.83 -5.55
CA SER A 179 -1.01 -13.80 -6.55
C SER A 179 -2.20 -14.27 -7.38
N ASN A 180 -1.91 -14.82 -8.56
CA ASN A 180 -2.89 -15.53 -9.38
C ASN A 180 -2.23 -16.73 -10.09
N GLY A 181 -3.01 -17.75 -10.43
CA GLY A 181 -2.53 -18.93 -11.17
C GLY A 181 -2.08 -20.10 -10.28
N PRO A 182 -1.41 -21.10 -10.88
CA PRO A 182 -0.90 -22.27 -10.17
C PRO A 182 -0.01 -21.85 -8.99
N GLY A 183 -0.31 -22.36 -7.80
CA GLY A 183 0.43 -22.02 -6.58
C GLY A 183 0.03 -20.71 -5.90
N ALA A 184 -0.94 -19.93 -6.43
CA ALA A 184 -1.39 -18.70 -5.77
C ALA A 184 -1.87 -18.92 -4.32
N CYS A 185 -2.45 -20.09 -4.05
CA CYS A 185 -2.90 -20.46 -2.71
C CYS A 185 -1.80 -20.58 -1.65
N THR A 186 -0.53 -20.73 -2.07
CA THR A 186 0.62 -20.73 -1.15
C THR A 186 0.82 -19.39 -0.43
N GLN A 187 0.22 -18.32 -0.97
CA GLN A 187 0.29 -16.99 -0.38
C GLN A 187 -0.76 -16.76 0.71
N ILE A 188 -1.73 -17.67 0.87
CA ILE A 188 -2.79 -17.53 1.86
C ILE A 188 -2.24 -17.97 3.22
N PRO A 189 -2.49 -17.19 4.30
CA PRO A 189 -2.09 -17.59 5.65
C PRO A 189 -2.65 -18.96 6.03
N ALA A 190 -1.79 -19.83 6.57
CA ALA A 190 -2.17 -21.21 6.92
C ALA A 190 -3.35 -21.28 7.91
N ALA A 191 -3.43 -20.34 8.85
CA ALA A 191 -4.54 -20.24 9.79
C ALA A 191 -5.89 -20.05 9.07
N LEU A 192 -5.91 -19.29 7.97
CA LEU A 192 -7.11 -19.05 7.20
C LEU A 192 -7.53 -20.27 6.37
N ILE A 193 -6.56 -21.01 5.83
CA ILE A 193 -6.81 -22.30 5.16
C ILE A 193 -7.43 -23.30 6.14
N GLN A 194 -6.93 -23.38 7.38
CA GLN A 194 -7.51 -24.24 8.41
C GLN A 194 -8.95 -23.82 8.76
N GLU A 195 -9.18 -22.52 8.92
CA GLU A 195 -10.49 -21.95 9.21
C GLU A 195 -11.50 -22.21 8.08
N TRP A 196 -11.05 -22.19 6.82
CA TRP A 196 -11.83 -22.59 5.65
C TRP A 196 -11.99 -24.11 5.47
N LYS A 197 -11.64 -24.90 6.50
CA LYS A 197 -11.73 -26.36 6.54
C LYS A 197 -10.84 -27.08 5.52
N GLY A 198 -9.66 -26.52 5.24
CA GLY A 198 -8.66 -27.11 4.36
C GLY A 198 -8.60 -26.43 3.00
N GLN A 199 -8.36 -27.20 1.94
CA GLN A 199 -8.07 -26.66 0.61
C GLN A 199 -9.33 -26.05 -0.01
N PRO A 200 -9.39 -24.72 -0.19
CA PRO A 200 -10.52 -24.07 -0.84
C PRO A 200 -10.73 -24.67 -2.23
N ALA A 201 -11.97 -24.82 -2.68
CA ALA A 201 -12.26 -25.37 -4.02
C ALA A 201 -11.50 -24.66 -5.16
N PRO A 202 -11.27 -23.32 -5.12
CA PRO A 202 -10.41 -22.65 -6.10
C PRO A 202 -8.94 -23.10 -6.08
N CYS A 203 -8.45 -23.65 -4.97
CA CYS A 203 -7.10 -24.18 -4.82
C CYS A 203 -6.96 -25.66 -5.24
N ALA A 204 -8.06 -26.36 -5.49
CA ALA A 204 -8.03 -27.71 -6.07
C ALA A 204 -7.88 -27.58 -7.59
N GLY A 205 -6.64 -27.67 -8.06
CA GLY A 205 -6.24 -27.54 -9.46
C GLY A 205 -4.84 -28.06 -9.68
#